data_AF-A0AAF0F459-F1
#
_entry.id   AF-A0AAF0F459-F1
#
_cell.length_a   1.000
_cell.length_b   1.000
_cell.length_c   1.000
_cell.angle_alpha   90.00
_cell.angle_beta   90.00
_cell.angle_gamma   90.00
#
_symmetry.space_group_name_H-M   'P 1'
#
loop_
_entity.id
_entity.type
_entity.pdbx_description
1 polymer ?
#
loop_
_entity_poly.entity_id
_entity_poly.type
_entity_poly.pdbx_seq_one_letter_code
_entity_poly.pdbx_strand_id
1 'polypeptide(L)'
;MLTRIAQRGVRMPLRALSTSSKASIQGETPSTTNELPKGTVVPGEKVDPQLGDYPDMPLFNQQFRPYSKKWWDTQDRRNYGETQDDVLSMWSPDAYKTPGPLALRHFLIAVGAIGAFSTLVYATTPEPVMLRKTFPRDGLAAELGGELARQARVDADLEEPAADEEEDEDDE
;
A
#
# COMPACT_ATOMS: atom_id res chain seq x y z
N MET A 1 -64.12 0.56 -42.26
CA MET A 1 -62.79 0.08 -42.67
C MET A 1 -61.74 0.82 -41.85
N LEU A 2 -61.12 0.15 -40.87
CA LEU A 2 -60.06 0.71 -40.02
C LEU A 2 -58.83 -0.18 -40.16
N THR A 3 -57.83 0.30 -40.90
CA THR A 3 -56.56 -0.40 -41.14
C THR A 3 -55.61 -0.18 -39.98
N ARG A 4 -55.18 -1.28 -39.32
CA ARG A 4 -54.19 -1.30 -38.25
C ARG A 4 -52.78 -1.07 -38.83
N ILE A 5 -52.07 -0.08 -38.31
CA ILE A 5 -50.63 0.11 -38.56
C ILE A 5 -49.87 -0.71 -37.53
N ALA A 6 -49.20 -1.79 -37.97
CA ALA A 6 -48.30 -2.57 -37.15
C ALA A 6 -46.87 -2.01 -37.28
N GLN A 7 -46.37 -1.35 -36.24
CA GLN A 7 -44.97 -0.94 -36.14
C GLN A 7 -44.11 -2.20 -35.89
N ARG A 8 -43.30 -2.60 -36.87
CA ARG A 8 -42.22 -3.58 -36.70
C ARG A 8 -41.04 -2.90 -36.02
N GLY A 9 -40.85 -3.15 -34.72
CA GLY A 9 -39.63 -2.77 -34.00
C GLY A 9 -38.46 -3.63 -34.46
N VAL A 10 -37.44 -3.00 -35.06
CA VAL A 10 -36.15 -3.64 -35.36
C VAL A 10 -35.34 -3.70 -34.07
N ARG A 11 -35.20 -4.89 -33.49
CA ARG A 11 -34.27 -5.14 -32.39
C ARG A 11 -32.86 -5.27 -32.97
N MET A 12 -32.00 -4.31 -32.69
CA MET A 12 -30.57 -4.38 -33.03
C MET A 12 -29.87 -5.38 -32.09
N PRO A 13 -29.08 -6.35 -32.59
CA PRO A 13 -28.27 -7.20 -31.73
C PRO A 13 -27.01 -6.45 -31.29
N LEU A 14 -26.87 -6.23 -29.98
CA LEU A 14 -25.62 -5.79 -29.35
C LEU A 14 -24.55 -6.88 -29.55
N ARG A 15 -23.67 -6.71 -30.54
CA ARG A 15 -22.46 -7.51 -30.66
C ARG A 15 -21.48 -7.08 -29.56
N ALA A 16 -21.31 -7.93 -28.56
CA ALA A 16 -20.23 -7.82 -27.59
C ALA A 16 -18.88 -7.95 -28.31
N LEU A 17 -18.07 -6.90 -28.27
CA LEU A 17 -16.68 -6.92 -28.71
C LEU A 17 -15.86 -7.65 -27.64
N SER A 18 -15.65 -8.96 -27.82
CA SER A 18 -14.66 -9.73 -27.05
C SER A 18 -13.32 -9.63 -27.76
N THR A 19 -12.45 -8.74 -27.29
CA THR A 19 -11.05 -8.69 -27.73
C THR A 19 -10.25 -9.72 -26.91
N SER A 20 -10.27 -10.97 -27.36
CA SER A 20 -9.33 -11.98 -26.86
C SER A 20 -8.05 -11.89 -27.69
N SER A 21 -7.03 -11.23 -27.15
CA SER A 21 -5.66 -11.30 -27.67
C SER A 21 -5.04 -12.63 -27.21
N LYS A 22 -4.97 -13.61 -28.10
CA LYS A 22 -4.05 -14.74 -27.95
C LYS A 22 -2.66 -14.24 -28.32
N ALA A 23 -1.78 -14.12 -27.33
CA ALA A 23 -0.36 -13.96 -27.59
C ALA A 23 0.15 -15.26 -28.24
N SER A 24 0.40 -15.21 -29.54
CA SER A 24 1.15 -16.23 -30.26
C SER A 24 2.60 -16.11 -29.81
N ILE A 25 3.07 -17.07 -29.01
CA ILE A 25 4.50 -17.25 -28.78
C ILE A 25 5.05 -17.92 -30.04
N GLN A 26 5.38 -17.10 -31.03
CA GLN A 26 6.22 -17.49 -32.14
C GLN A 26 7.63 -17.68 -31.57
N GLY A 27 8.13 -18.91 -31.61
CA GLY A 27 9.52 -19.20 -31.26
C GLY A 27 10.44 -18.52 -32.27
N GLU A 28 11.07 -17.43 -31.86
CA GLU A 28 12.19 -16.83 -32.56
C GLU A 28 13.48 -17.37 -31.94
N THR A 29 14.18 -18.18 -32.73
CA THR A 29 15.59 -18.50 -32.52
C THR A 29 16.42 -17.22 -32.62
N PRO A 30 17.26 -16.86 -31.63
CA PRO A 30 18.21 -15.78 -31.83
C PRO A 30 19.41 -16.32 -32.60
N SER A 31 19.41 -16.20 -33.92
CA SER A 31 20.64 -16.22 -34.71
C SER A 31 21.28 -14.85 -34.70
N THR A 32 22.47 -14.80 -34.12
CA THR A 32 23.56 -13.86 -34.38
C THR A 32 23.28 -12.39 -34.10
N THR A 33 23.70 -11.91 -32.93
CA THR A 33 24.45 -10.64 -32.80
C THR A 33 25.26 -10.62 -31.51
N ASN A 34 26.58 -10.45 -31.66
CA ASN A 34 27.58 -10.07 -30.66
C ASN A 34 27.80 -11.02 -29.46
N GLU A 35 28.52 -12.11 -29.70
CA GLU A 35 29.26 -12.76 -28.63
C GLU A 35 30.40 -11.85 -28.16
N LEU A 36 30.27 -11.32 -26.94
CA LEU A 36 31.39 -10.73 -26.21
C LEU A 36 32.24 -11.86 -25.61
N PRO A 37 33.57 -11.70 -25.54
CA PRO A 37 34.48 -12.72 -25.02
C PRO A 37 34.18 -13.06 -23.54
N LYS A 38 34.31 -14.35 -23.21
CA LYS A 38 34.14 -14.90 -21.86
C LYS A 38 34.98 -14.11 -20.85
N GLY A 39 34.28 -13.39 -19.97
CA GLY A 39 34.86 -12.47 -18.99
C GLY A 39 34.19 -11.09 -18.94
N THR A 40 33.24 -10.78 -19.84
CA THR A 40 32.68 -9.41 -19.96
C THR A 40 31.21 -9.31 -19.52
N VAL A 41 31.02 -9.06 -18.21
CA VAL A 41 30.18 -8.02 -17.56
C VAL A 41 28.84 -7.62 -18.24
N VAL A 42 27.70 -7.98 -17.62
CA VAL A 42 26.45 -7.16 -17.66
C VAL A 42 25.88 -6.96 -16.25
N PRO A 43 26.30 -5.91 -15.51
CA PRO A 43 25.68 -5.48 -14.26
C PRO A 43 24.93 -4.16 -14.44
N GLY A 44 23.90 -3.99 -13.62
CA GLY A 44 23.32 -2.68 -13.35
C GLY A 44 24.40 -1.72 -12.85
N GLU A 45 24.75 -0.77 -13.70
CA GLU A 45 25.24 0.59 -13.47
C GLU A 45 26.52 0.89 -12.64
N LYS A 46 27.05 0.02 -11.77
CA LYS A 46 28.43 0.14 -11.23
C LYS A 46 28.82 -1.14 -10.49
N VAL A 47 29.87 -1.81 -10.95
CA VAL A 47 30.57 -2.82 -10.13
C VAL A 47 31.05 -2.11 -8.87
N ASP A 48 30.73 -2.65 -7.70
CA ASP A 48 31.14 -2.08 -6.42
C ASP A 48 32.67 -1.91 -6.39
N PRO A 49 33.21 -0.68 -6.22
CA PRO A 49 34.65 -0.45 -6.12
C PRO A 49 35.33 -1.23 -5.00
N GLN A 50 34.58 -1.67 -3.97
CA GLN A 50 35.09 -2.47 -2.86
C GLN A 50 35.10 -3.98 -3.13
N LEU A 51 34.55 -4.44 -4.27
CA LEU A 51 34.41 -5.85 -4.61
C LEU A 51 35.76 -6.54 -4.91
N GLY A 52 36.76 -5.77 -5.37
CA GLY A 52 38.08 -6.28 -5.72
C GLY A 52 38.02 -7.37 -6.80
N ASP A 53 38.61 -8.53 -6.51
CA ASP A 53 38.63 -9.71 -7.40
C ASP A 53 37.44 -10.66 -7.19
N TYR A 54 36.51 -10.35 -6.30
CA TYR A 54 35.35 -11.20 -6.05
C TYR A 54 34.36 -11.12 -7.23
N PRO A 55 33.75 -12.24 -7.66
CA PRO A 55 32.80 -12.21 -8.77
C PRO A 55 31.55 -11.41 -8.40
N ASP A 56 31.16 -10.49 -9.29
CA ASP A 56 29.90 -9.76 -9.17
C ASP A 56 28.72 -10.74 -9.31
N MET A 57 27.88 -10.78 -8.29
CA MET A 57 26.80 -11.75 -8.17
C MET A 57 25.49 -11.16 -8.71
N PRO A 58 24.68 -11.97 -9.42
CA PRO A 58 23.38 -11.50 -9.85
C PRO A 58 22.48 -11.25 -8.64
N LEU A 59 21.80 -10.09 -8.62
CA LEU A 59 20.88 -9.71 -7.56
C LEU A 59 19.56 -10.49 -7.64
N PHE A 60 19.61 -11.80 -7.39
CA PHE A 60 18.46 -12.70 -7.43
C PHE A 60 18.25 -13.42 -6.09
N ASN A 61 17.14 -13.12 -5.42
CA ASN A 61 16.80 -13.71 -4.13
C ASN A 61 16.55 -15.23 -4.25
N GLN A 62 17.19 -16.01 -3.37
CA GLN A 62 17.07 -17.47 -3.30
C GLN A 62 15.63 -17.96 -3.04
N GLN A 63 14.79 -17.15 -2.38
CA GLN A 63 13.37 -17.44 -2.11
C GLN A 63 12.55 -17.68 -3.39
N PHE A 64 12.95 -17.08 -4.51
CA PHE A 64 12.28 -17.27 -5.81
C PHE A 64 12.73 -18.52 -6.57
N ARG A 65 13.80 -19.21 -6.13
CA ARG A 65 14.25 -20.45 -6.76
C ARG A 65 13.19 -21.54 -6.57
N PRO A 66 12.90 -22.37 -7.57
CA PRO A 66 11.97 -23.48 -7.41
C PRO A 66 12.50 -24.48 -6.37
N TYR A 67 11.61 -25.01 -5.55
CA TYR A 67 11.95 -26.09 -4.64
C TYR A 67 12.31 -27.36 -5.43
N SER A 68 13.42 -28.00 -5.05
CA SER A 68 13.88 -29.26 -5.64
C SER A 68 14.68 -30.06 -4.62
N LYS A 69 14.50 -31.39 -4.60
CA LYS A 69 15.31 -32.29 -3.75
C LYS A 69 16.76 -32.46 -4.23
N LYS A 70 17.07 -31.93 -5.43
CA LYS A 70 18.40 -32.04 -6.04
C LYS A 70 19.39 -30.97 -5.54
N TRP A 71 18.89 -29.95 -4.85
CA TRP A 71 19.76 -28.97 -4.20
C TRP A 71 20.62 -29.70 -3.16
N TRP A 72 21.91 -29.34 -3.09
CA TRP A 72 22.81 -29.87 -2.07
C TRP A 72 22.33 -29.46 -0.67
N ASP A 73 22.00 -28.17 -0.52
CA ASP A 73 21.25 -27.66 0.62
C ASP A 73 19.81 -27.40 0.18
N THR A 74 18.89 -28.26 0.64
CA THR A 74 17.46 -28.16 0.30
C THR A 74 16.75 -27.03 1.03
N GLN A 75 17.24 -26.60 2.19
CA GLN A 75 16.66 -25.52 2.98
C GLN A 75 16.98 -24.17 2.34
N ASP A 76 18.24 -23.95 1.98
CA ASP A 76 18.69 -22.70 1.35
C ASP A 76 18.46 -22.69 -0.19
N ARG A 77 18.09 -23.84 -0.78
CA ARG A 77 17.90 -24.04 -2.24
C ARG A 77 19.17 -23.72 -3.04
N ARG A 78 20.27 -24.35 -2.61
CA ARG A 78 21.63 -24.01 -3.06
C ARG A 78 22.49 -25.25 -3.37
N ASN A 79 23.44 -25.10 -4.29
CA ASN A 79 24.49 -26.09 -4.54
C ASN A 79 25.81 -25.75 -3.85
N TYR A 80 26.64 -26.78 -3.66
CA TYR A 80 27.99 -26.64 -3.13
C TYR A 80 28.89 -25.83 -4.09
N GLY A 81 29.67 -24.89 -3.57
CA GLY A 81 30.59 -24.05 -4.36
C GLY A 81 29.95 -22.87 -5.09
N GLU A 82 28.63 -22.67 -4.99
CA GLU A 82 28.01 -21.38 -5.36
C GLU A 82 28.56 -20.29 -4.42
N THR A 83 28.64 -19.03 -4.88
CA THR A 83 29.01 -17.88 -4.04
C THR A 83 27.85 -17.49 -3.11
N GLN A 84 28.15 -17.13 -1.85
CA GLN A 84 27.15 -16.74 -0.85
C GLN A 84 26.79 -15.26 -0.97
N ASP A 85 25.51 -14.95 -0.78
CA ASP A 85 25.01 -13.60 -0.50
C ASP A 85 24.12 -13.69 0.75
N ASP A 86 24.49 -12.96 1.81
CA ASP A 86 23.71 -12.93 3.04
C ASP A 86 22.38 -12.18 2.86
N VAL A 87 22.35 -11.15 2.00
CA VAL A 87 21.19 -10.25 1.80
C VAL A 87 20.12 -10.88 0.92
N LEU A 88 20.51 -11.83 0.07
CA LEU A 88 19.63 -12.54 -0.86
C LEU A 88 19.41 -14.01 -0.50
N SER A 89 19.80 -14.40 0.72
CA SER A 89 19.65 -15.75 1.28
C SER A 89 18.19 -16.11 1.55
N MET A 90 17.90 -17.41 1.78
CA MET A 90 16.56 -17.84 2.18
C MET A 90 16.10 -17.21 3.51
N TRP A 91 17.07 -16.91 4.39
CA TRP A 91 16.88 -16.32 5.72
C TRP A 91 16.74 -14.81 5.73
N SER A 92 16.86 -14.17 4.56
CA SER A 92 16.62 -12.75 4.39
C SER A 92 15.14 -12.42 4.58
N PRO A 93 14.80 -11.13 4.81
CA PRO A 93 13.41 -10.69 4.78
C PRO A 93 12.67 -11.20 3.53
N ASP A 94 11.41 -11.59 3.70
CA ASP A 94 10.62 -12.21 2.63
C ASP A 94 10.45 -11.26 1.44
N ALA A 95 10.77 -11.75 0.24
CA ALA A 95 10.70 -10.99 -0.99
C ALA A 95 9.36 -11.23 -1.68
N TYR A 96 8.57 -10.16 -1.77
CA TYR A 96 7.28 -10.18 -2.45
C TYR A 96 7.45 -10.06 -3.97
N LYS A 97 6.59 -10.79 -4.71
CA LYS A 97 6.51 -10.69 -6.18
C LYS A 97 5.91 -9.36 -6.66
N THR A 98 5.13 -8.71 -5.81
CA THR A 98 4.52 -7.41 -6.09
C THR A 98 5.54 -6.30 -5.87
N PRO A 99 5.67 -5.34 -6.79
CA PRO A 99 6.62 -4.26 -6.62
C PRO A 99 6.23 -3.38 -5.43
N GLY A 100 7.21 -3.03 -4.60
CA GLY A 100 7.03 -2.25 -3.37
C GLY A 100 6.22 -0.96 -3.54
N PRO A 101 6.48 -0.13 -4.57
CA PRO A 101 5.72 1.10 -4.78
C PRO A 101 4.22 0.89 -5.02
N LEU A 102 3.83 -0.21 -5.68
CA LEU A 102 2.41 -0.53 -5.88
C LEU A 102 1.75 -0.94 -4.57
N ALA A 103 2.42 -1.80 -3.79
CA ALA A 103 1.91 -2.22 -2.48
C ALA A 103 1.72 -1.02 -1.54
N LEU A 104 2.70 -0.11 -1.49
CA LEU A 104 2.64 1.11 -0.71
C LEU A 104 1.50 2.02 -1.18
N ARG A 105 1.33 2.20 -2.50
CA ARG A 105 0.23 2.99 -3.06
C ARG A 105 -1.13 2.46 -2.62
N HIS A 106 -1.35 1.15 -2.73
CA HIS A 106 -2.61 0.53 -2.31
C HIS A 106 -2.86 0.68 -0.81
N PHE A 107 -1.81 0.50 0.01
CA PHE A 107 -1.89 0.69 1.45
C PHE A 107 -2.27 2.13 1.82
N LEU A 108 -1.61 3.12 1.22
CA LEU A 108 -1.90 4.53 1.46
C LEU A 108 -3.30 4.94 0.99
N ILE A 109 -3.76 4.41 -0.14
CA ILE A 109 -5.13 4.65 -0.61
C ILE A 109 -6.14 4.07 0.39
N ALA A 110 -5.91 2.87 0.91
CA ALA A 110 -6.82 2.25 1.87
C ALA A 110 -6.88 3.03 3.19
N VAL A 111 -5.72 3.36 3.76
CA VAL A 111 -5.63 4.15 5.00
C VAL A 111 -6.21 5.54 4.79
N GLY A 112 -5.89 6.19 3.67
CA GLY A 112 -6.42 7.50 3.32
C GLY A 112 -7.93 7.50 3.11
N ALA A 113 -8.50 6.47 2.49
CA ALA A 113 -9.95 6.34 2.31
C ALA A 113 -10.66 6.17 3.66
N ILE A 114 -10.12 5.34 4.56
CA ILE A 114 -10.68 5.15 5.91
C ILE A 114 -10.58 6.44 6.71
N GLY A 115 -9.42 7.11 6.68
CA GLY A 115 -9.21 8.40 7.35
C GLY A 115 -10.17 9.47 6.85
N ALA A 116 -10.24 9.66 5.53
CA ALA A 116 -11.13 10.65 4.91
C ALA A 116 -12.62 10.36 5.20
N PHE A 117 -13.02 9.08 5.21
CA PHE A 117 -14.37 8.71 5.57
C PHE A 117 -14.65 9.00 7.05
N SER A 118 -13.72 8.67 7.95
CA SER A 118 -13.87 8.95 9.38
C SER A 118 -13.97 10.46 9.67
N THR A 119 -13.15 11.28 9.00
CA THR A 119 -13.20 12.75 9.16
C THR A 119 -14.48 13.33 8.59
N LEU A 120 -14.96 12.81 7.46
CA LEU A 120 -16.24 13.22 6.87
C LEU A 120 -17.41 12.89 7.82
N VAL A 121 -17.43 11.69 8.39
CA VAL A 121 -18.45 11.29 9.37
C VAL A 121 -18.39 12.20 10.60
N TYR A 122 -17.19 12.47 11.12
CA TYR A 122 -17.03 13.37 12.26
C TYR A 122 -17.56 14.78 11.96
N ALA A 123 -17.20 15.37 10.82
CA ALA A 123 -17.63 16.71 10.43
C ALA A 123 -19.13 16.83 10.13
N THR A 124 -19.76 15.73 9.70
CA THR A 124 -21.21 15.69 9.39
C THR A 124 -22.07 15.23 10.55
N THR A 125 -21.46 14.84 11.68
CA THR A 125 -22.21 14.41 12.86
C THR A 125 -22.86 15.63 13.51
N PRO A 126 -24.20 15.66 13.67
CA PRO A 126 -24.87 16.77 14.33
C PRO A 126 -24.53 16.81 15.82
N GLU A 127 -24.64 18.00 16.41
CA GLU A 127 -24.47 18.17 17.85
C GLU A 127 -25.52 17.31 18.60
N PRO A 128 -25.13 16.59 19.67
CA PRO A 128 -26.08 15.85 20.47
C PRO A 128 -27.14 16.79 21.04
N VAL A 129 -28.42 16.40 20.90
CA VAL A 129 -29.58 17.14 21.45
C VAL A 129 -29.62 17.20 22.99
N MET A 130 -28.68 16.54 23.66
CA MET A 130 -28.60 16.49 25.11
C MET A 130 -27.43 17.34 25.60
N LEU A 131 -27.70 18.15 26.62
CA LEU A 131 -26.65 18.83 27.35
C LEU A 131 -25.72 17.80 27.99
N ARG A 132 -24.41 18.04 27.95
CA ARG A 132 -23.46 17.17 28.65
C ARG A 132 -23.69 17.27 30.16
N LYS A 133 -23.50 16.16 30.87
CA LYS A 133 -23.67 16.10 32.32
C LYS A 133 -22.67 17.04 33.01
N THR A 134 -23.19 17.90 33.88
CA THR A 134 -22.42 18.78 34.77
C THR A 134 -22.39 18.22 36.19
N PHE A 135 -21.40 18.64 36.96
CA PHE A 135 -21.16 18.17 38.32
C PHE A 135 -21.09 19.34 39.30
N PRO A 136 -21.78 19.24 40.46
CA PRO A 136 -21.71 20.27 41.50
C PRO A 136 -20.33 20.27 42.18
N ARG A 137 -20.07 21.29 43.02
CA ARG A 137 -18.81 21.42 43.80
C ARG A 137 -17.56 21.53 42.92
N ASP A 138 -17.57 22.48 41.98
CA ASP A 138 -16.44 22.78 41.11
C ASP A 138 -15.87 21.52 40.44
N GLY A 139 -16.76 20.79 39.76
CA GLY A 139 -16.34 19.60 39.00
C GLY A 139 -15.92 18.42 39.87
N LEU A 140 -16.42 18.33 41.12
CA LEU A 140 -16.02 17.29 42.07
C LEU A 140 -14.50 17.26 42.33
N ALA A 141 -13.81 18.40 42.21
CA ALA A 141 -12.34 18.50 42.32
C ALA A 141 -11.78 17.78 43.55
N ALA A 142 -12.40 17.96 44.72
CA ALA A 142 -11.98 17.32 45.97
C ALA A 142 -12.05 15.78 45.94
N GLU A 143 -13.03 15.21 45.23
CA GLU A 143 -13.21 13.76 45.12
C GLU A 143 -12.32 13.14 44.03
N LEU A 144 -12.00 13.92 42.99
CA LEU A 144 -11.20 13.49 41.83
C LEU A 144 -9.68 13.55 42.05
N GLY A 145 -9.22 14.12 43.16
CA GLY A 145 -7.80 14.18 43.51
C GLY A 145 -7.24 15.59 43.75
N GLY A 146 -8.10 16.60 43.93
CA GLY A 146 -7.71 17.96 44.26
C GLY A 146 -7.15 18.74 43.06
N GLU A 147 -6.36 19.78 43.32
CA GLU A 147 -5.84 20.73 42.31
C GLU A 147 -5.03 20.09 41.18
N LEU A 148 -4.43 18.91 41.40
CA LEU A 148 -3.63 18.21 40.39
C LEU A 148 -4.47 17.31 39.46
N ALA A 149 -5.74 17.06 39.82
CA ALA A 149 -6.62 16.22 39.05
C ALA A 149 -7.50 17.07 38.13
N ARG A 150 -7.76 16.56 36.92
CA ARG A 150 -8.68 17.22 35.99
C ARG A 150 -10.09 17.22 36.57
N GLN A 151 -10.59 18.43 36.85
CA GLN A 151 -11.96 18.62 37.34
C GLN A 151 -12.97 18.16 36.29
N ALA A 152 -14.12 17.66 36.76
CA ALA A 152 -15.24 17.34 35.88
C ALA A 152 -15.98 18.62 35.43
N ARG A 153 -16.77 18.52 34.36
CA ARG A 153 -17.47 19.67 33.77
C ARG A 153 -18.41 20.36 34.76
N VAL A 154 -18.38 21.69 34.80
CA VAL A 154 -19.19 22.54 35.70
C VAL A 154 -20.25 23.29 34.90
N ASP A 155 -21.31 23.77 35.57
CA ASP A 155 -22.37 24.57 34.93
C ASP A 155 -21.85 25.89 34.33
N ALA A 156 -20.76 26.46 34.87
CA ALA A 156 -20.11 27.64 34.30
C ALA A 156 -19.56 27.39 32.89
N ASP A 157 -19.12 26.16 32.59
CA ASP A 157 -18.63 25.74 31.26
C ASP A 157 -19.74 25.63 30.21
N LEU A 158 -21.00 25.86 30.59
CA LEU A 158 -22.15 25.91 29.69
C LEU A 158 -22.42 27.31 29.15
N GLU A 159 -21.87 28.36 29.78
CA GLU A 159 -22.18 29.76 29.48
C GLU A 159 -21.19 30.40 28.49
N GLU A 160 -20.05 29.77 28.18
CA GLU A 160 -19.10 30.26 27.18
C GLU A 160 -19.43 29.78 25.75
N PRO A 161 -19.65 30.68 24.79
CA PRO A 161 -19.90 30.33 23.40
C PRO A 161 -18.58 30.21 22.63
N ALA A 162 -18.32 29.03 22.08
CA ALA A 162 -17.77 28.70 20.74
C ALA A 162 -17.07 29.77 19.83
N ALA A 163 -16.39 30.80 20.34
CA ALA A 163 -15.90 31.93 19.54
C ALA A 163 -14.36 32.11 19.50
N ASP A 164 -13.59 31.38 20.30
CA ASP A 164 -12.18 31.76 20.55
C ASP A 164 -11.14 30.92 19.78
N GLU A 165 -11.47 30.30 18.65
CA GLU A 165 -10.50 29.54 17.80
C GLU A 165 -10.20 30.20 16.44
N GLU A 166 -10.60 31.45 16.20
CA GLU A 166 -10.35 32.18 14.94
C GLU A 166 -9.71 33.55 15.21
N GLU A 167 -8.53 33.62 15.83
CA GLU A 167 -7.72 34.86 15.88
C GLU A 167 -6.30 34.56 16.41
N ASP A 168 -5.49 33.79 15.66
CA ASP A 168 -4.03 33.70 15.84
C ASP A 168 -3.33 33.50 14.47
N GLU A 169 -3.82 34.18 13.42
CA GLU A 169 -3.04 34.46 12.21
C GLU A 169 -3.01 35.98 12.05
N ASP A 170 -1.97 36.62 12.61
CA ASP A 170 -1.38 37.91 12.19
C ASP A 170 -0.63 38.50 13.40
N ASP A 171 0.63 38.10 13.63
CA ASP A 171 1.74 38.99 13.99
C ASP A 171 3.05 38.20 14.26
N GLU A 172 4.12 38.68 13.60
CA GLU A 172 5.56 38.30 13.60
C GLU A 172 6.09 37.31 12.54
#